data_AF-A0A954UNY8-F1
#
_entry.id   AF-A0A954UNY8-F1
#
_cell.length_a   1.000
_cell.length_b   1.000
_cell.length_c   1.000
_cell.angle_alpha   90.00
_cell.angle_beta   90.00
_cell.angle_gamma   90.00
#
_symmetry.space_group_name_H-M   'P 1'
#
loop_
_entity.id
_entity.type
_entity.pdbx_description
1 polymer ?
#
loop_
_entity_poly.entity_id
_entity_poly.type
_entity_poly.pdbx_seq_one_letter_code
_entity_poly.pdbx_strand_id
1 'polypeptide(L)'
;MAFIARAANQALAHNAQWYAAQVREYWQRRELHAALARGVYRLTQGKANAAEVAELVESQLQAAQHETGADVQTLEGMLSDAIGNVRDAKQRGLTLGLSTGLEILDRETGGFFPGELTVLAVRPSIGKSALA
;
A
#
# COMPACT_ATOMS: atom_id res chain seq x y z
N MET A 1 -17.44 0.55 34.27
CA MET A 1 -16.86 1.91 34.24
C MET A 1 -15.42 2.02 34.74
N ALA A 2 -14.96 1.20 35.71
CA ALA A 2 -13.59 1.32 36.26
C ALA A 2 -12.44 0.92 35.30
N PHE A 3 -12.65 -0.01 34.36
CA PHE A 3 -11.61 -0.48 33.43
C PHE A 3 -11.21 0.58 32.40
N ILE A 4 -12.20 1.26 31.79
CA ILE A 4 -11.98 2.30 30.78
C ILE A 4 -11.29 3.52 31.42
N ALA A 5 -11.70 3.91 32.64
CA ALA A 5 -11.05 4.98 33.38
C ALA A 5 -9.59 4.66 33.76
N ARG A 6 -9.28 3.40 34.08
CA ARG A 6 -7.91 2.95 34.39
C ARG A 6 -7.01 2.94 33.16
N ALA A 7 -7.53 2.48 32.02
CA ALA A 7 -6.83 2.51 30.74
C ALA A 7 -6.56 3.94 30.26
N ALA A 8 -7.55 4.85 30.40
CA ALA A 8 -7.40 6.26 30.07
C ALA A 8 -6.36 6.97 30.95
N ASN A 9 -6.30 6.64 32.25
CA ASN A 9 -5.38 7.28 33.19
C ASN A 9 -3.93 6.75 33.10
N GLN A 10 -3.71 5.51 32.62
CA GLN A 10 -2.36 5.00 32.33
C GLN A 10 -1.79 5.58 31.03
N ALA A 11 -2.65 5.96 30.08
CA ALA A 11 -2.28 6.60 28.83
C ALA A 11 -2.16 8.13 28.95
N LEU A 12 -1.60 8.64 30.06
CA LEU A 12 -1.23 10.06 30.16
C LEU A 12 -0.40 10.41 28.91
N ALA A 13 -0.95 11.31 28.11
CA ALA A 13 -0.72 11.49 26.67
C ALA A 13 0.71 11.88 26.23
N HIS A 14 1.68 11.79 27.14
CA HIS A 14 3.06 12.23 26.95
C HIS A 14 3.93 11.12 26.33
N ASN A 15 3.57 9.84 26.54
CA ASN A 15 4.33 8.69 26.03
C ASN A 15 3.52 7.75 25.10
N ALA A 16 2.34 8.18 24.64
CA ALA A 16 1.50 7.35 23.77
C ALA A 16 2.23 6.89 22.49
N GLN A 17 3.04 7.77 21.91
CA GLN A 17 3.90 7.44 20.77
C GLN A 17 4.95 6.37 21.10
N TRP A 18 5.57 6.46 22.28
CA TRP A 18 6.55 5.47 22.74
C TRP A 18 5.91 4.09 22.93
N TYR A 19 4.75 4.02 23.58
CA TYR A 19 4.01 2.76 23.71
C TYR A 19 3.55 2.21 22.36
N ALA A 20 3.10 3.07 21.45
CA ALA A 20 2.73 2.65 20.09
C ALA A 20 3.93 2.04 19.35
N ALA A 21 5.12 2.65 19.46
CA ALA A 21 6.34 2.10 18.89
C ALA A 21 6.70 0.74 19.50
N GLN A 22 6.56 0.57 20.82
CA GLN A 22 6.79 -0.72 21.49
C GLN A 22 5.79 -1.79 21.04
N VAL A 23 4.49 -1.48 20.99
CA VAL A 23 3.47 -2.42 20.50
C VAL A 23 3.75 -2.84 19.06
N ARG A 24 4.19 -1.91 18.22
CA ARG A 24 4.59 -2.17 16.83
C ARG A 24 5.79 -3.11 16.76
N GLU A 25 6.85 -2.84 17.51
CA GLU A 25 8.03 -3.71 17.60
C GLU A 25 7.65 -5.14 18.03
N TYR A 26 6.79 -5.28 19.03
CA TYR A 26 6.30 -6.59 19.47
C TYR A 26 5.45 -7.29 18.41
N TRP A 27 4.66 -6.55 17.62
CA TRP A 27 3.91 -7.12 16.51
C TRP A 27 4.83 -7.61 15.39
N GLN A 28 5.81 -6.82 14.96
CA GLN A 28 6.78 -7.20 13.95
C GLN A 28 7.55 -8.47 14.35
N ARG A 29 7.98 -8.55 15.61
CA ARG A 29 8.62 -9.75 16.17
C ARG A 29 7.73 -11.00 16.07
N ARG A 30 6.43 -10.88 16.33
CA ARG A 30 5.49 -12.00 16.23
C ARG A 30 5.31 -12.47 14.79
N GLU A 31 5.18 -11.54 13.84
CA GLU A 31 5.06 -11.87 12.43
C GLU A 31 6.31 -12.58 11.89
N LEU A 32 7.50 -12.05 12.21
CA LEU A 32 8.78 -12.67 11.85
C LEU A 32 8.90 -14.09 12.41
N HIS A 33 8.56 -14.27 13.69
CA HIS A 33 8.58 -15.58 14.31
C HIS A 33 7.62 -16.55 13.61
N ALA A 34 6.40 -16.11 13.27
CA ALA A 34 5.43 -16.94 12.56
C ALA A 34 5.87 -17.29 11.13
N ALA A 35 6.52 -16.36 10.42
CA ALA A 35 7.08 -16.61 9.09
C ALA A 35 8.18 -17.68 9.14
N LEU A 36 9.15 -17.52 10.06
CA LEU A 36 10.23 -18.49 10.24
C LEU A 36 9.72 -19.86 10.66
N ALA A 37 8.77 -19.93 11.60
CA ALA A 37 8.18 -21.19 12.04
C ALA A 37 7.49 -21.92 10.88
N ARG A 38 6.75 -21.20 10.02
CA ARG A 38 6.14 -21.75 8.80
C ARG A 38 7.20 -22.25 7.81
N GLY A 39 8.29 -21.52 7.62
CA GLY A 39 9.41 -21.93 6.77
C GLY A 39 10.07 -23.23 7.25
N VAL A 40 10.41 -23.31 8.54
CA VAL A 40 10.99 -24.51 9.17
C VAL A 40 10.04 -25.71 9.03
N TYR A 41 8.74 -25.50 9.25
CA TYR A 41 7.75 -26.55 9.05
C TYR A 41 7.72 -27.06 7.61
N ARG A 42 7.79 -26.18 6.59
CA ARG A 42 7.80 -26.60 5.18
C ARG A 42 9.06 -27.37 4.79
N LEU A 43 10.22 -26.95 5.29
CA LEU A 43 11.50 -27.65 5.06
C LEU A 43 11.49 -29.04 5.68
N THR A 44 11.01 -29.16 6.92
CA THR A 44 10.97 -30.44 7.64
C THR A 44 9.96 -31.43 7.06
N GLN A 45 8.86 -30.95 6.48
CA GLN A 45 7.87 -31.79 5.81
C GLN A 45 8.30 -32.29 4.43
N GLY A 46 9.40 -31.78 3.86
CA GLY A 46 9.93 -32.20 2.56
C GLY A 46 9.01 -31.95 1.37
N LYS A 47 7.95 -31.13 1.54
CA LYS A 47 6.92 -30.85 0.52
C LYS A 47 7.22 -29.64 -0.35
N ALA A 48 8.23 -28.83 0.02
CA ALA A 48 8.62 -27.63 -0.69
C ALA A 48 10.12 -27.65 -0.96
N ASN A 49 10.54 -27.13 -2.12
CA ASN A 49 11.97 -26.96 -2.39
C ASN A 49 12.52 -25.78 -1.57
N ALA A 50 13.84 -25.71 -1.39
CA ALA A 50 14.47 -24.66 -0.59
C ALA A 50 14.20 -23.25 -1.14
N ALA A 51 14.05 -23.11 -2.47
CA ALA A 51 13.78 -21.83 -3.12
C ALA A 51 12.39 -21.29 -2.80
N GLU A 52 11.35 -22.11 -2.84
CA GLU A 52 9.97 -21.76 -2.48
C GLU A 52 9.85 -21.33 -1.03
N VAL A 53 10.62 -21.97 -0.13
CA VAL A 53 10.64 -21.57 1.28
C VAL A 53 11.36 -20.24 1.45
N ALA A 54 12.47 -20.02 0.74
CA ALA A 54 13.18 -18.74 0.77
C ALA A 54 12.29 -17.60 0.26
N GLU A 55 11.60 -17.79 -0.87
CA GLU A 55 10.67 -16.81 -1.43
C GLU A 55 9.50 -16.50 -0.48
N LEU A 56 8.93 -17.52 0.16
CA LEU A 56 7.88 -17.32 1.17
C LEU A 56 8.38 -16.47 2.35
N VAL A 57 9.58 -16.75 2.86
CA VAL A 57 10.16 -16.01 4.00
C VAL A 57 10.47 -14.58 3.59
N GLU A 58 11.02 -14.36 2.39
CA GLU A 58 11.28 -13.02 1.86
C GLU A 58 10.00 -12.21 1.68
N SER A 59 8.93 -12.80 1.13
CA SER A 59 7.66 -12.08 0.95
C SER A 59 7.03 -11.68 2.29
N GLN A 60 7.11 -12.55 3.30
CA GLN A 60 6.60 -12.24 4.64
C GLN A 60 7.46 -11.21 5.36
N LEU A 61 8.78 -11.24 5.16
CA LEU A 61 9.70 -10.24 5.68
C LEU A 61 9.42 -8.86 5.06
N GLN A 62 9.23 -8.83 3.73
CA GLN A 62 8.81 -7.62 3.03
C GLN A 62 7.47 -7.11 3.57
N ALA A 63 6.47 -7.97 3.78
CA ALA A 63 5.18 -7.56 4.35
C ALA A 63 5.30 -7.00 5.78
N ALA A 64 6.22 -7.51 6.60
CA ALA A 64 6.48 -6.99 7.95
C ALA A 64 7.27 -5.67 7.95
N GLN A 65 8.10 -5.45 6.92
CA GLN A 65 8.86 -4.21 6.71
C GLN A 65 8.04 -3.12 6.02
N HIS A 66 7.18 -3.50 5.08
CA HIS A 66 6.23 -2.60 4.46
C HIS A 66 5.31 -2.09 5.56
N GLU A 67 5.45 -0.80 5.81
CA GLU A 67 4.60 -0.08 6.73
C GLU A 67 3.15 -0.38 6.34
N THR A 68 2.46 -1.17 7.16
CA THR A 68 1.01 -1.04 7.32
C THR A 68 0.70 0.23 8.13
N GLY A 69 1.55 1.25 8.02
CA GLY A 69 1.08 2.62 7.92
C GLY A 69 0.31 2.75 6.61
N ALA A 70 -0.83 2.07 6.51
CA ALA A 70 -1.97 2.79 5.99
C ALA A 70 -2.04 4.00 6.91
N ASP A 71 -1.47 5.11 6.44
CA ASP A 71 -1.72 6.43 7.00
C ASP A 71 -3.21 6.42 7.27
N VAL A 72 -3.60 6.45 8.55
CA VAL A 72 -5.00 6.34 8.94
C VAL A 72 -5.61 7.68 8.56
N GLN A 73 -5.78 7.86 7.26
CA GLN A 73 -6.34 9.04 6.69
C GLN A 73 -7.82 8.95 6.97
N THR A 74 -8.32 9.98 7.62
CA THR A 74 -9.75 10.16 7.76
C THR A 74 -10.33 10.30 6.36
N LEU A 75 -11.55 9.77 6.15
CA LEU A 75 -12.27 9.96 4.88
C LEU A 75 -12.37 11.44 4.51
N GLU A 76 -12.46 12.32 5.50
CA GLU A 76 -12.48 13.78 5.34
C GLU A 76 -11.15 14.32 4.78
N GLY A 77 -10.01 13.85 5.28
CA GLY A 77 -8.69 14.20 4.75
C GLY A 77 -8.54 13.77 3.29
N MET A 78 -8.85 12.50 3.00
CA MET A 78 -8.79 11.96 1.64
C MET A 78 -9.70 12.73 0.66
N LEU A 79 -10.92 13.07 1.08
CA LEU A 79 -11.87 13.82 0.26
C LEU A 79 -11.39 15.25 0.00
N SER A 80 -10.84 15.90 1.02
CA SER A 80 -10.29 17.26 0.90
C SER A 80 -9.12 17.30 -0.07
N ASP A 81 -8.20 16.34 0.02
CA ASP A 81 -7.06 16.23 -0.88
C ASP A 81 -7.51 15.94 -2.32
N ALA A 82 -8.46 15.02 -2.50
CA ALA A 82 -9.02 14.71 -3.82
C ALA A 82 -9.67 15.93 -4.48
N ILE A 83 -10.47 16.71 -3.73
CA ILE A 83 -11.10 17.94 -4.23
C ILE A 83 -10.05 19.01 -4.55
N GLY A 84 -9.01 19.13 -3.73
CA GLY A 84 -7.87 20.03 -3.96
C GLY A 84 -7.18 19.71 -5.29
N ASN A 85 -6.81 18.45 -5.49
CA ASN A 85 -6.16 17.98 -6.72
C ASN A 85 -7.01 18.25 -7.97
N VAL A 86 -8.33 18.01 -7.90
CA VAL A 86 -9.26 18.30 -9.00
C VAL A 86 -9.31 19.78 -9.34
N ARG A 87 -9.33 20.64 -8.32
CA ARG A 87 -9.38 22.09 -8.50
C ARG A 87 -8.09 22.62 -9.13
N ASP A 88 -6.94 22.14 -8.67
CA ASP A 88 -5.63 22.57 -9.16
C ASP A 88 -5.39 22.17 -10.62
N ALA A 89 -5.75 20.94 -11.01
CA ALA A 89 -5.65 20.49 -12.39
C ALA A 89 -6.55 21.34 -13.32
N LYS A 90 -7.79 21.60 -12.88
CA LYS A 90 -8.74 22.45 -13.62
C LYS A 90 -8.23 23.88 -13.80
N GLN A 91 -7.56 24.46 -12.80
CA GLN A 91 -7.00 25.81 -12.89
C GLN A 91 -5.79 25.89 -13.83
N ARG A 92 -4.95 24.84 -13.87
CA ARG A 92 -3.76 24.80 -14.73
C ARG A 92 -4.07 24.37 -16.17
N GLY A 93 -5.31 23.96 -16.47
CA GLY A 93 -5.68 23.37 -17.75
C GLY A 93 -4.93 22.05 -18.02
N LEU A 94 -4.47 21.40 -16.95
CA LEU A 94 -3.69 20.17 -17.01
C LEU A 94 -4.59 18.98 -16.72
N THR A 95 -4.24 17.88 -17.36
CA THR A 95 -4.78 16.55 -17.14
C THR A 95 -4.46 16.09 -15.70
N LEU A 96 -5.42 15.43 -15.03
CA LEU A 96 -5.30 15.02 -13.62
C LEU A 96 -4.24 13.93 -13.41
N GLY A 97 -4.16 12.99 -14.35
CA GLY A 97 -3.15 11.96 -14.43
C GLY A 97 -2.00 12.32 -15.36
N LEU A 98 -1.08 11.37 -15.53
CA LEU A 98 0.02 11.46 -16.48
C LEU A 98 -0.54 11.57 -17.91
N SER A 99 -0.13 12.61 -18.65
CA SER A 99 -0.53 12.80 -20.04
C SER A 99 -0.02 11.66 -20.92
N THR A 100 -0.89 11.14 -21.78
CA THR A 100 -0.55 10.14 -22.80
C THR A 100 0.12 10.77 -24.02
N GLY A 101 0.15 12.10 -24.13
CA GLY A 101 0.57 12.83 -25.31
C GLY A 101 -0.47 12.87 -26.44
N LEU A 102 -1.61 12.20 -26.27
CA LEU A 102 -2.74 12.22 -27.19
C LEU A 102 -3.84 13.11 -26.63
N GLU A 103 -3.96 14.33 -27.15
CA GLU A 103 -4.88 15.36 -26.62
C GLU A 103 -6.33 14.87 -26.48
N ILE A 104 -6.83 14.15 -27.48
CA ILE A 104 -8.19 13.60 -27.45
C ILE A 104 -8.33 12.57 -26.34
N LEU A 105 -7.34 11.68 -26.19
CA LEU A 105 -7.39 10.64 -25.16
C LEU A 105 -7.31 11.26 -23.78
N ASP A 106 -6.38 12.18 -23.56
CA ASP A 106 -6.19 12.89 -22.28
C ASP A 106 -7.42 13.71 -21.88
N ARG A 107 -8.14 14.29 -22.84
CA ARG A 107 -9.39 15.01 -22.58
C ARG A 107 -10.50 14.07 -22.09
N GLU A 108 -10.62 12.88 -22.67
CA GLU A 108 -11.69 11.94 -22.32
C GLU A 108 -11.33 11.10 -21.06
N THR A 109 -10.06 10.74 -20.87
CA THR A 109 -9.62 9.87 -19.77
C THR A 109 -9.08 10.62 -18.57
N GLY A 110 -8.68 11.89 -18.74
CA GLY A 110 -7.99 12.61 -17.69
C GLY A 110 -6.58 12.07 -17.40
N GLY A 111 -5.97 11.34 -18.34
CA GLY A 111 -4.60 10.81 -18.26
C GLY A 111 -4.51 9.44 -17.57
N PHE A 112 -3.29 9.03 -17.22
CA PHE A 112 -3.04 7.80 -16.45
C PHE A 112 -2.80 8.07 -14.98
N PHE A 113 -3.52 7.38 -14.10
CA PHE A 113 -3.41 7.57 -12.66
C PHE A 113 -2.42 6.57 -12.03
N PRO A 114 -1.57 7.01 -11.09
CA PRO A 114 -0.70 6.10 -10.34
C PRO A 114 -1.52 5.03 -9.58
N GLY A 115 -1.11 3.77 -9.69
CA GLY A 115 -1.79 2.64 -9.03
C GLY A 115 -2.95 2.05 -9.83
N GLU A 116 -3.28 2.60 -11.00
CA GLU A 116 -4.26 2.03 -11.93
C GLU A 116 -3.59 1.07 -12.93
N LEU A 117 -4.31 0.01 -13.32
CA LEU A 117 -3.91 -0.87 -14.43
C LEU A 117 -4.69 -0.50 -15.71
N THR A 118 -4.05 0.23 -16.61
CA THR A 118 -4.62 0.57 -17.91
C THR A 118 -4.27 -0.48 -18.96
N VAL A 119 -5.28 -1.09 -19.60
CA VAL A 119 -5.08 -2.12 -20.62
C VAL A 119 -5.44 -1.59 -22.01
N LEU A 120 -4.45 -1.54 -22.91
CA LEU A 120 -4.66 -1.20 -24.32
C LEU A 120 -4.95 -2.47 -25.15
N ALA A 121 -6.23 -2.72 -25.44
CA ALA A 121 -6.69 -3.84 -26.27
C ALA A 121 -6.88 -3.40 -27.73
N VAL A 122 -6.06 -3.93 -28.63
CA VAL A 122 -6.02 -3.55 -30.05
C VAL A 122 -5.81 -4.82 -30.89
N ARG A 123 -6.39 -4.88 -32.11
CA ARG A 123 -6.21 -6.04 -33.02
C ARG A 123 -4.76 -6.17 -33.51
N PRO A 124 -4.30 -7.38 -33.89
CA PRO A 124 -3.01 -7.57 -34.54
C PRO A 124 -2.86 -6.65 -35.77
N SER A 125 -1.65 -6.10 -35.97
CA SER A 125 -1.29 -5.19 -37.08
C SER A 125 -1.85 -3.76 -37.04
N ILE A 126 -2.51 -3.32 -35.96
CA ILE A 126 -2.97 -1.92 -35.79
C ILE A 126 -1.91 -1.01 -35.13
N GLY A 127 -0.69 -1.52 -34.88
CA GLY A 127 0.43 -0.70 -34.43
C GLY A 127 0.52 -0.49 -32.91
N LYS A 128 0.07 -1.48 -32.11
CA LYS A 128 0.20 -1.46 -30.63
C LYS A 128 1.62 -1.12 -30.16
N SER A 129 2.66 -1.62 -30.86
CA SER A 129 4.07 -1.38 -30.51
C SER A 129 4.59 0.01 -30.90
N ALA A 130 3.86 0.76 -31.72
CA ALA A 130 4.25 2.14 -32.05
C ALA A 130 3.67 3.15 -31.04
N LEU A 131 2.67 2.73 -30.26
CA LEU A 131 1.96 3.56 -29.28
C LEU A 131 2.44 3.31 -27.83
N ALA A 132 3.14 2.22 -27.58
CA ALA A 132 3.74 1.85 -26.30
C ALA A 132 5.25 2.08 -26.34
#